data_AF-A0A0R1TSM2-F1
#
_entry.id   AF-A0A0R1TSM2-F1
#
_cell.length_a   1.000
_cell.length_b   1.000
_cell.length_c   1.000
_cell.angle_alpha   90.00
_cell.angle_beta   90.00
_cell.angle_gamma   90.00
#
_symmetry.space_group_name_H-M   'P 1'
#
loop_
_entity.id
_entity.type
_entity.pdbx_description
1 polymer ?
#
loop_
_entity_poly.entity_id
_entity_poly.type
_entity_poly.pdbx_seq_one_letter_code
_entity_poly.pdbx_strand_id
1 'polypeptide(L)'
;MEKQALNKQKIVQKNALIMSIARLKGQPLKLFELAVGNVDPQKNEKQVVLDFNEVCKLFNIKNNKVIRFRNIMRDLMSSSQFVFPRRIDAETGKKLPEVIISPIEKATYGDAGYDKLVITFTDSIMPYITDLKREFTQYSLTDISQLEKKYSIILYKIIMVFYNQYENYSKKGISNVDLDKYKNPTISLSDLRELTDTKNKYTKNSAVWLQKVVKSATDEINEKTDFTITYDKIKSGRHIAALKFKVDRTELLLTDSSTANINDLSLDEKIMFVSRCQKEYLLLKSVDFITPIFMSQREKIASLYELMVAYKEFEKRYPFSELEKHVKYVKSKTTTEIEDSLIGSYLLSCLENYVDKLVGQDNNEQSALTEKEEQEPVAIDEELVNKVISSKYMDLLIENEIVTLLDYSDARYMMSFDTLFRAYAKFEHDFGFAELKRHIGYIATKVGNIDKKGMASYLLNSVNNREKSLQENSNTRKIVQKESLPNWARDGYEPSKLSQDKKNYLLVKEKVLRAKMKISSEKEQKELEELIKKYPELVAKVEQDLN
;
A
#
# COMPACT_ATOMS: atom_id res chain seq x y z
N MET A 1 -7.61 1.65 11.06
CA MET A 1 -6.36 2.45 11.12
C MET A 1 -5.53 2.39 9.83
N GLU A 2 -5.39 1.25 9.15
CA GLU A 2 -4.43 1.09 8.03
C GLU A 2 -4.62 2.03 6.82
N LYS A 3 -5.86 2.38 6.42
CA LYS A 3 -6.09 3.33 5.30
C LYS A 3 -5.49 4.73 5.52
N GLN A 4 -5.24 5.16 6.76
CA GLN A 4 -4.59 6.44 7.04
C GLN A 4 -3.06 6.37 6.87
N ALA A 5 -2.44 5.18 6.88
CA ALA A 5 -0.99 5.04 6.79
C ALA A 5 -0.47 5.45 5.40
N LEU A 6 -1.15 5.01 4.33
CA LEU A 6 -0.74 5.30 2.95
C LEU A 6 -0.81 6.81 2.63
N ASN A 7 -1.74 7.55 3.24
CA ASN A 7 -1.93 8.99 3.00
C ASN A 7 -0.83 9.87 3.63
N LYS A 8 0.11 9.29 4.40
CA LYS A 8 1.24 10.01 5.03
C LYS A 8 2.61 9.42 4.67
N GLN A 9 2.67 8.37 3.85
CA GLN A 9 3.93 7.73 3.49
C GLN A 9 4.75 8.62 2.56
N LYS A 10 6.02 8.87 2.92
CA LYS A 10 6.96 9.67 2.13
C LYS A 10 8.03 8.79 1.51
N ILE A 11 8.34 9.03 0.24
CA ILE A 11 9.51 8.46 -0.43
C ILE A 11 10.69 9.38 -0.13
N VAL A 12 11.84 8.82 0.22
CA VAL A 12 13.07 9.59 0.52
C VAL A 12 14.25 9.07 -0.29
N GLN A 13 14.93 9.96 -1.00
CA GLN A 13 16.05 9.62 -1.90
C GLN A 13 17.10 10.72 -1.91
N LYS A 14 18.37 10.35 -2.16
CA LYS A 14 19.43 11.33 -2.45
C LYS A 14 19.11 12.13 -3.72
N ASN A 15 19.40 13.43 -3.66
CA ASN A 15 19.25 14.38 -4.76
C ASN A 15 20.04 13.93 -5.99
N ALA A 16 21.21 13.31 -5.80
CA ALA A 16 22.02 12.74 -6.87
C ALA A 16 21.26 11.68 -7.70
N LEU A 17 20.41 10.85 -7.09
CA LEU A 17 19.58 9.86 -7.79
C LEU A 17 18.42 10.53 -8.52
N ILE A 18 17.76 11.50 -7.87
CA ILE A 18 16.66 12.27 -8.49
C ILE A 18 17.15 13.06 -9.71
N MET A 19 18.38 13.60 -9.65
CA MET A 19 19.04 14.33 -10.71
C MET A 19 19.86 13.43 -11.66
N SER A 20 19.61 12.12 -11.65
CA SER A 20 20.18 11.17 -12.62
C SER A 20 19.18 10.87 -13.75
N ILE A 21 19.68 10.38 -14.88
CA ILE A 21 18.84 10.08 -16.05
C ILE A 21 18.18 8.72 -15.84
N ALA A 22 16.88 8.71 -15.54
CA ALA A 22 16.09 7.50 -15.38
C ALA A 22 15.65 6.94 -16.75
N ARG A 23 16.23 5.82 -17.20
CA ARG A 23 15.88 5.18 -18.49
C ARG A 23 14.64 4.28 -18.46
N LEU A 24 13.90 4.29 -17.36
CA LEU A 24 12.66 3.52 -17.17
C LEU A 24 11.49 4.10 -17.99
N LYS A 25 10.47 3.26 -18.29
CA LYS A 25 9.13 3.70 -18.74
C LYS A 25 8.29 4.18 -17.53
N GLY A 26 7.16 4.84 -17.78
CA GLY A 26 6.31 5.43 -16.71
C GLY A 26 5.88 4.45 -15.61
N GLN A 27 5.25 3.33 -15.96
CA GLN A 27 4.81 2.32 -14.98
C GLN A 27 5.98 1.63 -14.24
N PRO A 28 7.06 1.17 -14.90
CA PRO A 28 8.27 0.70 -14.21
C PRO A 28 8.90 1.73 -13.28
N LEU A 29 8.97 3.01 -13.69
CA LEU A 29 9.48 4.08 -12.84
C LEU A 29 8.61 4.23 -11.58
N LYS A 30 7.29 4.33 -11.75
CA LYS A 30 6.32 4.37 -10.65
C LYS A 30 6.47 3.18 -9.69
N LEU A 31 6.73 1.98 -10.22
CA LEU A 31 6.95 0.78 -9.41
C LEU A 31 8.26 0.86 -8.61
N PHE A 32 9.33 1.35 -9.23
CA PHE A 32 10.60 1.63 -8.54
C PHE A 32 10.40 2.64 -7.40
N GLU A 33 9.72 3.77 -7.64
CA GLU A 33 9.46 4.78 -6.61
C GLU A 33 8.64 4.23 -5.43
N LEU A 34 7.61 3.42 -5.70
CA LEU A 34 6.79 2.78 -4.67
C LEU A 34 7.57 1.73 -3.87
N ALA A 35 8.46 0.98 -4.52
CA ALA A 35 9.37 0.06 -3.84
C ALA A 35 10.32 0.83 -2.91
N VAL A 36 10.90 1.95 -3.35
CA VAL A 36 11.77 2.79 -2.51
C VAL A 36 11.02 3.40 -1.33
N GLY A 37 9.76 3.78 -1.50
CA GLY A 37 8.92 4.27 -0.40
C GLY A 37 8.62 3.26 0.70
N ASN A 38 8.91 1.97 0.46
CA ASN A 38 8.74 0.86 1.42
C ASN A 38 10.09 0.28 1.91
N VAL A 39 11.23 0.92 1.56
CA VAL A 39 12.53 0.60 2.17
C VAL A 39 12.59 1.22 3.56
N ASP A 40 13.00 0.45 4.56
CA ASP A 40 13.40 0.97 5.87
C ASP A 40 14.87 1.45 5.82
N PRO A 41 15.16 2.77 5.87
CA PRO A 41 16.52 3.27 5.77
C PRO A 41 17.40 2.90 6.96
N GLN A 42 16.81 2.55 8.11
CA GLN A 42 17.56 2.22 9.33
C GLN A 42 18.06 0.78 9.32
N LYS A 43 17.26 -0.15 8.78
CA LYS A 43 17.64 -1.57 8.67
C LYS A 43 18.54 -1.88 7.47
N ASN A 44 18.57 -0.99 6.47
CA ASN A 44 19.34 -1.14 5.24
C ASN A 44 19.00 -2.45 4.49
N GLU A 45 17.74 -2.88 4.58
CA GLU A 45 17.22 -4.08 3.92
C GLU A 45 17.13 -3.86 2.41
N LYS A 46 17.83 -4.68 1.63
CA LYS A 46 17.81 -4.61 0.15
C LYS A 46 16.50 -5.11 -0.45
N GLN A 47 15.70 -5.85 0.32
CA GLN A 47 14.50 -6.52 -0.16
C GLN A 47 13.26 -5.87 0.44
N VAL A 48 12.31 -5.51 -0.42
CA VAL A 48 11.00 -5.00 -0.02
C VAL A 48 9.90 -5.94 -0.51
N VAL A 49 8.88 -6.11 0.32
CA VAL A 49 7.67 -6.88 0.00
C VAL A 49 6.51 -5.91 -0.11
N LEU A 50 5.76 -5.99 -1.21
CA LEU A 50 4.60 -5.16 -1.52
C LEU A 50 3.39 -6.08 -1.74
N ASP A 51 2.21 -5.65 -1.28
CA ASP A 51 0.96 -6.32 -1.65
C ASP A 51 0.63 -6.07 -3.12
N PHE A 52 0.43 -7.14 -3.89
CA PHE A 52 0.18 -7.08 -5.31
C PHE A 52 -1.19 -6.46 -5.66
N ASN A 53 -2.20 -6.69 -4.82
CA ASN A 53 -3.53 -6.12 -5.03
C ASN A 53 -3.56 -4.63 -4.71
N GLU A 54 -2.84 -4.17 -3.70
CA GLU A 54 -2.60 -2.75 -3.42
C GLU A 54 -1.86 -2.08 -4.57
N VAL A 55 -0.75 -2.67 -5.03
CA VAL A 55 -0.03 -2.16 -6.20
C VAL A 55 -0.95 -2.14 -7.44
N CYS A 56 -1.77 -3.16 -7.67
CA CYS A 56 -2.76 -3.13 -8.77
C CYS A 56 -3.82 -2.03 -8.61
N LYS A 57 -4.29 -1.75 -7.38
CA LYS A 57 -5.22 -0.64 -7.08
C LYS A 57 -4.54 0.71 -7.39
N LEU A 58 -3.31 0.93 -6.91
CA LEU A 58 -2.53 2.17 -7.13
C LEU A 58 -2.16 2.43 -8.60
N PHE A 59 -2.06 1.37 -9.42
CA PHE A 59 -1.83 1.49 -10.86
C PHE A 59 -3.14 1.51 -11.68
N ASN A 60 -4.30 1.51 -11.02
CA ASN A 60 -5.63 1.42 -11.64
C ASN A 60 -5.78 0.19 -12.58
N ILE A 61 -5.10 -0.91 -12.27
CA ILE A 61 -5.11 -2.14 -13.06
C ILE A 61 -6.28 -3.02 -12.64
N LYS A 62 -7.42 -2.83 -13.31
CA LYS A 62 -8.65 -3.61 -13.06
C LYS A 62 -8.58 -5.00 -13.69
N ASN A 63 -8.30 -5.08 -15.00
CA ASN A 63 -8.38 -6.31 -15.80
C ASN A 63 -7.00 -6.84 -16.19
N ASN A 64 -6.87 -8.16 -16.37
CA ASN A 64 -5.64 -8.85 -16.77
C ASN A 64 -4.42 -8.53 -15.89
N LYS A 65 -4.65 -8.34 -14.58
CA LYS A 65 -3.67 -7.90 -13.56
C LYS A 65 -2.33 -8.61 -13.71
N VAL A 66 -2.32 -9.94 -13.62
CA VAL A 66 -1.12 -10.78 -13.69
C VAL A 66 -0.33 -10.57 -14.98
N ILE A 67 -0.98 -10.50 -16.14
CA ILE A 67 -0.30 -10.34 -17.44
C ILE A 67 0.28 -8.93 -17.57
N ARG A 68 -0.52 -7.91 -17.24
CA ARG A 68 -0.09 -6.50 -17.29
C ARG A 68 1.08 -6.25 -16.33
N PHE A 69 0.99 -6.75 -15.11
CA PHE A 69 2.02 -6.57 -14.11
C PHE A 69 3.30 -7.35 -14.42
N ARG A 70 3.19 -8.59 -14.94
CA ARG A 70 4.35 -9.34 -15.47
C ARG A 70 5.09 -8.56 -16.56
N ASN A 71 4.37 -7.79 -17.38
CA ASN A 71 5.00 -6.92 -18.38
C ASN A 71 5.68 -5.69 -17.75
N ILE A 72 5.06 -5.04 -16.75
CA ILE A 72 5.68 -3.96 -15.97
C ILE A 72 6.96 -4.44 -15.28
N MET A 73 6.93 -5.63 -14.68
CA MET A 73 8.08 -6.27 -14.04
C MET A 73 9.19 -6.63 -15.02
N ARG A 74 8.86 -7.17 -16.20
CA ARG A 74 9.84 -7.44 -17.26
C ARG A 74 10.45 -6.14 -17.79
N ASP A 75 9.66 -5.09 -17.97
CA ASP A 75 10.15 -3.77 -18.36
C ASP A 75 11.03 -3.15 -17.27
N LEU A 76 10.70 -3.31 -15.99
CA LEU A 76 11.54 -2.90 -14.86
C LEU A 76 12.89 -3.61 -14.90
N MET A 77 12.93 -4.95 -14.99
CA MET A 77 14.19 -5.70 -15.04
C MET A 77 15.03 -5.42 -16.30
N SER A 78 14.40 -5.21 -17.46
CA SER A 78 15.12 -5.05 -18.74
C SER A 78 15.51 -3.62 -19.09
N SER A 79 14.83 -2.60 -18.55
CA SER A 79 15.06 -1.19 -18.90
C SER A 79 15.41 -0.27 -17.72
N SER A 80 15.56 -0.82 -16.50
CA SER A 80 15.99 -0.02 -15.37
C SER A 80 17.49 0.27 -15.41
N GLN A 81 17.81 1.48 -15.86
CA GLN A 81 19.12 2.09 -15.71
C GLN A 81 18.95 3.50 -15.16
N PHE A 82 19.78 3.84 -14.17
CA PHE A 82 20.04 5.21 -13.78
C PHE A 82 21.45 5.58 -14.29
N VAL A 83 21.52 6.67 -15.06
CA VAL A 83 22.79 7.20 -15.58
C VAL A 83 23.12 8.49 -14.86
N PHE A 84 24.24 8.49 -14.14
CA PHE A 84 24.85 9.67 -13.57
C PHE A 84 25.81 10.24 -14.61
N PRO A 85 25.49 11.39 -15.23
CA PRO A 85 26.32 11.96 -16.29
C PRO A 85 27.70 12.37 -15.75
N ARG A 86 28.68 12.49 -16.67
CA ARG A 86 30.02 13.00 -16.35
C ARG A 86 29.90 14.35 -15.65
N ARG A 87 30.52 14.46 -14.48
CA ARG A 87 30.56 15.68 -13.67
C ARG A 87 32.00 16.03 -13.32
N ILE A 88 32.24 17.29 -13.00
CA ILE A 88 33.52 17.74 -12.46
C ILE A 88 33.37 17.75 -10.94
N ASP A 89 34.30 17.12 -10.26
CA ASP A 89 34.41 17.15 -8.80
C ASP A 89 34.73 18.58 -8.35
N ALA A 90 33.92 19.14 -7.45
CA ALA A 90 33.98 20.56 -7.10
C ALA A 90 35.21 20.93 -6.26
N GLU A 91 35.76 19.98 -5.50
CA GLU A 91 36.91 20.20 -4.61
C GLU A 91 38.24 19.90 -5.33
N THR A 92 38.27 18.85 -6.15
CA THR A 92 39.50 18.35 -6.79
C THR A 92 39.62 18.72 -8.27
N GLY A 93 38.59 19.28 -8.89
CA GLY A 93 38.54 19.61 -10.32
C GLY A 93 38.59 18.40 -11.26
N LYS A 94 38.60 17.17 -10.73
CA LYS A 94 38.72 15.94 -11.52
C LYS A 94 37.43 15.64 -12.28
N LYS A 95 37.58 15.20 -13.54
CA LYS A 95 36.45 14.69 -14.33
C LYS A 95 36.07 13.31 -13.82
N LEU A 96 34.91 13.21 -13.16
CA LEU A 96 34.33 11.93 -12.78
C LEU A 96 33.70 11.25 -14.01
N PRO A 97 33.84 9.93 -14.16
CA PRO A 97 33.28 9.19 -15.28
C PRO A 97 31.74 9.22 -15.26
N GLU A 98 31.13 8.86 -16.39
CA GLU A 98 29.72 8.51 -16.41
C GLU A 98 29.54 7.19 -15.67
N VAL A 99 28.56 7.12 -14.77
CA VAL A 99 28.26 5.90 -14.01
C VAL A 99 26.85 5.44 -14.37
N ILE A 100 26.73 4.17 -14.78
CA ILE A 100 25.45 3.55 -15.13
C ILE A 100 25.20 2.42 -14.13
N ILE A 101 24.06 2.43 -13.46
CA ILE A 101 23.67 1.38 -12.50
C ILE A 101 22.31 0.78 -12.88
N SER A 102 22.18 -0.55 -12.70
CA SER A 102 20.87 -1.19 -12.57
C SER A 102 20.41 -1.03 -11.12
N PRO A 103 19.17 -0.55 -10.86
CA PRO A 103 18.64 -0.44 -9.50
C PRO A 103 18.09 -1.75 -8.94
N ILE A 104 17.62 -2.67 -9.78
CA ILE A 104 16.97 -3.91 -9.32
C ILE A 104 17.86 -5.13 -9.64
N GLU A 105 18.11 -5.95 -8.63
CA GLU A 105 18.83 -7.23 -8.74
C GLU A 105 17.86 -8.35 -9.12
N LYS A 106 16.74 -8.43 -8.40
CA LYS A 106 15.74 -9.49 -8.54
C LYS A 106 14.36 -8.94 -8.26
N ALA A 107 13.37 -9.35 -9.06
CA ALA A 107 11.98 -9.01 -8.84
C ALA A 107 11.11 -10.26 -9.08
N THR A 108 10.43 -10.73 -8.04
CA THR A 108 9.62 -11.96 -8.07
C THR A 108 8.19 -11.67 -7.66
N TYR A 109 7.25 -12.35 -8.31
CA TYR A 109 5.82 -12.25 -8.04
C TYR A 109 5.24 -13.66 -8.03
N GLY A 110 4.92 -14.15 -6.83
CA GLY A 110 4.25 -15.42 -6.55
C GLY A 110 4.93 -16.70 -7.06
N ASP A 111 5.21 -17.63 -6.15
CA ASP A 111 5.07 -19.06 -6.44
C ASP A 111 4.24 -19.66 -5.30
N ALA A 112 3.02 -20.09 -5.63
CA ALA A 112 1.88 -20.32 -4.70
C ALA A 112 1.43 -19.08 -3.88
N GLY A 113 0.27 -18.50 -4.25
CA GLY A 113 -0.32 -17.31 -3.61
C GLY A 113 -0.02 -16.03 -4.40
N TYR A 114 -1.06 -15.36 -4.90
CA TYR A 114 -0.94 -14.33 -5.95
C TYR A 114 -0.75 -12.90 -5.42
N ASP A 115 -0.44 -12.75 -4.13
CA ASP A 115 -0.69 -11.49 -3.42
C ASP A 115 0.59 -10.77 -2.96
N LYS A 116 1.77 -11.39 -3.10
CA LYS A 116 3.04 -10.77 -2.71
C LYS A 116 4.00 -10.55 -3.89
N LEU A 117 4.44 -9.30 -3.99
CA LEU A 117 5.49 -8.84 -4.90
C LEU A 117 6.76 -8.58 -4.08
N VAL A 118 7.88 -9.18 -4.47
CA VAL A 118 9.17 -9.01 -3.80
C VAL A 118 10.15 -8.36 -4.76
N ILE A 119 10.71 -7.22 -4.37
CA ILE A 119 11.72 -6.47 -5.14
C ILE A 119 12.99 -6.40 -4.32
N THR A 120 14.12 -6.77 -4.93
CA THR A 120 15.46 -6.73 -4.32
C THR A 120 16.32 -5.73 -5.07
N PHE A 121 16.78 -4.71 -4.36
CA PHE A 121 17.64 -3.63 -4.85
C PHE A 121 19.11 -4.06 -4.92
N THR A 122 19.84 -3.51 -5.89
CA THR A 122 21.30 -3.73 -6.00
C THR A 122 22.10 -2.94 -4.96
N ASP A 123 23.27 -3.42 -4.57
CA ASP A 123 24.22 -2.65 -3.74
C ASP A 123 24.56 -1.28 -4.33
N SER A 124 24.53 -1.15 -5.65
CA SER A 124 24.81 0.12 -6.34
C SER A 124 23.75 1.20 -6.13
N ILE A 125 22.49 0.84 -5.85
CA ILE A 125 21.40 1.81 -5.60
C ILE A 125 21.19 2.09 -4.11
N MET A 126 21.48 1.13 -3.21
CA MET A 126 21.24 1.25 -1.77
C MET A 126 21.78 2.56 -1.14
N PRO A 127 23.03 3.02 -1.42
CA PRO A 127 23.56 4.28 -0.87
C PRO A 127 22.80 5.55 -1.28
N TYR A 128 21.90 5.48 -2.26
CA TYR A 128 21.05 6.59 -2.71
C TYR A 128 19.66 6.59 -2.07
N ILE A 129 19.27 5.50 -1.39
CA ILE A 129 17.93 5.33 -0.79
C ILE A 129 17.99 5.07 0.72
N THR A 130 19.14 4.68 1.28
CA THR A 130 19.30 4.46 2.74
C THR A 130 20.19 5.49 3.46
N ASP A 131 21.29 5.95 2.86
CA ASP A 131 22.19 6.96 3.47
C ASP A 131 21.64 8.40 3.36
N LEU A 132 20.54 8.65 4.04
CA LEU A 132 19.75 9.89 3.93
C LEU A 132 20.22 11.00 4.90
N LYS A 133 21.53 11.13 5.12
CA LYS A 133 22.10 12.07 6.10
C LYS A 133 22.19 13.52 5.59
N ARG A 134 22.45 13.69 4.29
CA ARG A 134 22.62 14.99 3.61
C ARG A 134 22.13 14.86 2.16
N GLU A 135 21.81 15.99 1.55
CA GLU A 135 21.44 16.08 0.12
C GLU A 135 20.37 15.06 -0.31
N PHE A 136 19.29 14.99 0.45
CA PHE A 136 18.12 14.15 0.15
C PHE A 136 16.86 14.99 -0.01
N THR A 137 15.88 14.43 -0.71
CA THR A 137 14.55 15.00 -0.90
C THR A 137 13.52 13.98 -0.40
N GLN A 138 12.45 14.50 0.19
CA GLN A 138 11.27 13.73 0.59
C GLN A 138 10.08 14.18 -0.25
N TYR A 139 9.28 13.26 -0.78
CA TYR A 139 8.06 13.60 -1.51
C TYR A 139 6.95 12.59 -1.26
N SER A 140 5.71 12.97 -1.56
CA SER A 140 4.57 12.13 -1.20
C SER A 140 4.52 10.86 -2.06
N LEU A 141 4.31 9.72 -1.41
CA LEU A 141 4.00 8.48 -2.11
C LEU A 141 2.63 8.57 -2.81
N THR A 142 1.67 9.33 -2.27
CA THR A 142 0.35 9.52 -2.88
C THR A 142 0.37 10.36 -4.16
N ASP A 143 1.24 11.38 -4.24
CA ASP A 143 1.41 12.16 -5.47
C ASP A 143 1.97 11.26 -6.58
N ILE A 144 3.05 10.53 -6.28
CA ILE A 144 3.66 9.57 -7.23
C ILE A 144 2.67 8.46 -7.61
N SER A 145 1.80 8.03 -6.69
CA SER A 145 0.77 7.01 -6.97
C SER A 145 -0.36 7.52 -7.87
N GLN A 146 -0.57 8.84 -7.99
CA GLN A 146 -1.55 9.42 -8.91
C GLN A 146 -0.96 9.72 -10.31
N LEU A 147 0.31 10.12 -10.39
CA LEU A 147 0.99 10.39 -11.66
C LEU A 147 1.16 9.11 -12.52
N GLU A 148 1.01 9.23 -13.84
CA GLU A 148 1.12 8.09 -14.78
C GLU A 148 2.18 8.31 -15.87
N LYS A 149 2.36 9.54 -16.36
CA LYS A 149 3.36 9.80 -17.41
C LYS A 149 4.77 9.88 -16.81
N LYS A 150 5.75 9.27 -17.51
CA LYS A 150 7.18 9.31 -17.16
C LYS A 150 7.67 10.73 -16.83
N TYR A 151 7.38 11.69 -17.71
CA TYR A 151 7.92 13.05 -17.58
C TYR A 151 7.31 13.81 -16.40
N SER A 152 6.07 13.51 -16.01
CA SER A 152 5.42 14.08 -14.82
C SER A 152 6.10 13.60 -13.54
N ILE A 153 6.37 12.29 -13.42
CA ILE A 153 7.11 11.72 -12.29
C ILE A 153 8.51 12.35 -12.18
N ILE A 154 9.25 12.44 -13.30
CA ILE A 154 10.59 13.04 -13.32
C ILE A 154 10.53 14.53 -12.96
N LEU A 155 9.64 15.32 -13.58
CA LEU A 155 9.56 16.76 -13.35
C LEU A 155 9.12 17.08 -11.91
N TYR A 156 8.11 16.37 -11.39
CA TYR A 156 7.67 16.49 -10.00
C TYR A 156 8.86 16.25 -9.04
N LYS A 157 9.59 15.14 -9.20
CA LYS A 157 10.75 14.83 -8.35
C LYS A 157 11.83 15.91 -8.41
N ILE A 158 12.16 16.41 -9.61
CA ILE A 158 13.14 17.52 -9.77
C ILE A 158 12.66 18.77 -9.04
N ILE A 159 11.39 19.14 -9.18
CA ILE A 159 10.81 20.31 -8.51
C ILE A 159 10.84 20.14 -6.98
N MET A 160 10.58 18.93 -6.46
CA MET A 160 10.68 18.63 -5.02
C MET A 160 12.10 18.83 -4.46
N VAL A 161 13.16 18.62 -5.24
CA VAL A 161 14.55 18.91 -4.81
C VAL A 161 14.72 20.39 -4.45
N PHE A 162 14.18 21.29 -5.26
CA PHE A 162 14.23 22.72 -4.99
C PHE A 162 13.22 23.14 -3.91
N TYR A 163 12.00 22.61 -3.97
CA TYR A 163 10.90 22.99 -3.08
C TYR A 163 11.16 22.60 -1.62
N ASN A 164 11.69 21.40 -1.36
CA ASN A 164 12.09 20.99 -0.02
C ASN A 164 13.22 21.86 0.53
N GLN A 165 14.13 22.32 -0.34
CA GLN A 165 15.21 23.20 0.07
C GLN A 165 14.68 24.59 0.44
N TYR A 166 13.67 25.09 -0.29
CA TYR A 166 12.91 26.29 0.05
C TYR A 166 12.20 26.14 1.40
N GLU A 167 11.41 25.08 1.63
CA GLU A 167 10.75 24.85 2.92
C GLU A 167 11.75 24.81 4.08
N ASN A 168 12.86 24.09 3.91
CA ASN A 168 13.88 23.92 4.94
C ASN A 168 14.60 25.22 5.30
N TYR A 169 14.80 26.14 4.34
CA TYR A 169 15.42 27.45 4.59
C TYR A 169 14.41 28.47 5.12
N SER A 170 13.18 28.45 4.62
CA SER A 170 12.06 29.27 5.12
C SER A 170 11.79 28.99 6.59
N LYS A 171 11.60 27.71 6.97
CA LYS A 171 11.38 27.27 8.37
C LYS A 171 12.54 27.58 9.32
N LYS A 172 13.75 27.82 8.79
CA LYS A 172 14.95 28.17 9.57
C LYS A 172 15.22 29.68 9.62
N GLY A 173 14.40 30.51 8.95
CA GLY A 173 14.55 31.97 8.96
C GLY A 173 15.88 32.48 8.39
N ILE A 174 16.49 31.77 7.43
CA ILE A 174 17.84 32.11 6.94
C ILE A 174 17.77 33.30 5.96
N SER A 175 17.99 34.51 6.47
CA SER A 175 17.88 35.77 5.71
C SER A 175 18.88 35.91 4.56
N ASN A 176 20.03 35.23 4.62
CA ASN A 176 21.12 35.39 3.65
C ASN A 176 20.98 34.48 2.41
N VAL A 177 19.81 33.84 2.24
CA VAL A 177 19.55 32.93 1.12
C VAL A 177 18.42 33.48 0.25
N ASP A 178 18.67 33.59 -1.04
CA ASP A 178 17.62 33.87 -2.04
C ASP A 178 16.62 32.71 -2.09
N LEU A 179 15.50 32.85 -1.37
CA LEU A 179 14.43 31.88 -1.32
C LEU A 179 13.66 31.75 -2.65
N ASP A 180 13.62 32.81 -3.48
CA ASP A 180 12.95 32.77 -4.78
C ASP A 180 13.64 31.79 -5.73
N LYS A 181 14.97 31.69 -5.67
CA LYS A 181 15.76 30.69 -6.42
C LYS A 181 15.36 29.23 -6.12
N TYR A 182 14.88 28.94 -4.91
CA TYR A 182 14.45 27.60 -4.49
C TYR A 182 12.95 27.38 -4.66
N LYS A 183 12.11 28.39 -4.43
CA LYS A 183 10.66 28.32 -4.69
C LYS A 183 10.37 28.27 -6.19
N ASN A 184 11.08 29.09 -6.97
CA ASN A 184 10.84 29.35 -8.39
C ASN A 184 12.10 29.01 -9.23
N PRO A 185 12.53 27.74 -9.26
CA PRO A 185 13.82 27.35 -9.81
C PRO A 185 13.92 27.59 -11.31
N THR A 186 15.09 28.06 -11.75
CA THR A 186 15.44 28.19 -13.17
C THR A 186 16.29 27.02 -13.62
N ILE A 187 15.82 26.25 -14.60
CA ILE A 187 16.50 25.05 -15.12
C ILE A 187 16.75 25.23 -16.62
N SER A 188 17.97 24.94 -17.09
CA SER A 188 18.30 25.10 -18.51
C SER A 188 17.56 24.09 -19.38
N LEU A 189 17.34 24.44 -20.65
CA LEU A 189 16.72 23.54 -21.62
C LEU A 189 17.62 22.32 -21.93
N SER A 190 18.94 22.44 -21.71
CA SER A 190 19.88 21.33 -21.83
C SER A 190 19.69 20.33 -20.70
N ASP A 191 19.64 20.81 -19.45
CA ASP A 191 19.53 19.95 -18.26
C ASP A 191 18.16 19.26 -18.20
N LEU A 192 17.07 19.98 -18.54
CA LEU A 192 15.76 19.34 -18.65
C LEU A 192 15.74 18.25 -19.73
N ARG A 193 16.46 18.42 -20.85
CA ARG A 193 16.57 17.41 -21.91
C ARG A 193 17.45 16.22 -21.51
N GLU A 194 18.45 16.45 -20.67
CA GLU A 194 19.27 15.43 -20.02
C GLU A 194 18.41 14.58 -19.08
N LEU A 195 17.84 15.21 -18.04
CA LEU A 195 17.09 14.56 -16.96
C LEU A 195 15.86 13.79 -17.47
N THR A 196 15.20 14.27 -18.52
CA THR A 196 14.04 13.58 -19.13
C THR A 196 14.42 12.49 -20.14
N ASP A 197 15.70 12.27 -20.44
CA ASP A 197 16.18 11.35 -21.49
C ASP A 197 15.60 11.71 -22.88
N THR A 198 15.70 12.99 -23.24
CA THR A 198 15.13 13.56 -24.47
C THR A 198 16.12 14.40 -25.30
N LYS A 199 17.43 14.38 -25.00
CA LYS A 199 18.48 15.01 -25.84
C LYS A 199 18.31 14.70 -27.33
N ASN A 200 18.08 13.43 -27.66
CA ASN A 200 17.93 12.95 -29.05
C ASN A 200 16.47 12.95 -29.56
N LYS A 201 15.49 13.44 -28.78
CA LYS A 201 14.06 13.46 -29.15
C LYS A 201 13.61 14.89 -29.44
N TYR A 202 12.74 15.07 -30.43
CA TYR A 202 12.18 16.39 -30.79
C TYR A 202 13.28 17.45 -31.05
N THR A 203 14.38 17.05 -31.68
CA THR A 203 15.56 17.91 -31.93
C THR A 203 15.24 19.05 -32.90
N LYS A 204 14.46 18.77 -33.95
CA LYS A 204 14.06 19.75 -34.97
C LYS A 204 13.07 20.83 -34.48
N ASN A 205 12.40 20.64 -33.34
CA ASN A 205 11.40 21.59 -32.85
C ASN A 205 11.30 21.58 -31.30
N SER A 206 11.86 22.61 -30.68
CA SER A 206 11.84 22.81 -29.22
C SER A 206 10.46 23.18 -28.67
N ALA A 207 9.56 23.76 -29.47
CA ALA A 207 8.18 24.04 -29.05
C ALA A 207 7.36 22.73 -28.91
N VAL A 208 7.53 21.78 -29.84
CA VAL A 208 6.94 20.43 -29.74
C VAL A 208 7.49 19.67 -28.53
N TRP A 209 8.79 19.80 -28.24
CA TRP A 209 9.38 19.26 -27.01
C TRP A 209 8.72 19.87 -25.75
N LEU A 210 8.62 21.20 -25.68
CA LEU A 210 7.99 21.89 -24.56
C LEU A 210 6.54 21.44 -24.35
N GLN A 211 5.77 21.27 -25.42
CA GLN A 211 4.39 20.82 -25.34
C GLN A 211 4.27 19.36 -24.86
N LYS A 212 5.05 18.44 -25.45
CA LYS A 212 4.92 16.99 -25.19
C LYS A 212 5.62 16.52 -23.92
N VAL A 213 6.63 17.24 -23.44
CA VAL A 213 7.44 16.87 -22.27
C VAL A 213 7.07 17.76 -21.07
N VAL A 214 7.27 19.07 -21.16
CA VAL A 214 7.12 19.97 -19.99
C VAL A 214 5.65 20.28 -19.73
N LYS A 215 4.91 20.80 -20.71
CA LYS A 215 3.49 21.14 -20.52
C LYS A 215 2.65 19.92 -20.15
N SER A 216 2.78 18.82 -20.90
CA SER A 216 2.10 17.56 -20.58
C SER A 216 2.41 17.03 -19.17
N ALA A 217 3.58 17.35 -18.62
CA ALA A 217 3.96 17.03 -17.24
C ALA A 217 3.35 18.00 -16.22
N THR A 218 3.47 19.31 -16.42
CA THR A 218 2.86 20.30 -15.50
C THR A 218 1.35 20.19 -15.46
N ASP A 219 0.70 19.97 -16.61
CA ASP A 219 -0.76 19.79 -16.70
C ASP A 219 -1.22 18.58 -15.85
N GLU A 220 -0.48 17.45 -15.89
CA GLU A 220 -0.82 16.27 -15.06
C GLU A 220 -0.48 16.46 -13.58
N ILE A 221 0.62 17.15 -13.25
CA ILE A 221 0.99 17.41 -11.85
C ILE A 221 -0.08 18.29 -11.19
N ASN A 222 -0.54 19.33 -11.87
CA ASN A 222 -1.55 20.24 -11.34
C ASN A 222 -2.94 19.58 -11.25
N GLU A 223 -3.26 18.66 -12.18
CA GLU A 223 -4.50 17.86 -12.16
C GLU A 223 -4.52 16.82 -11.01
N LYS A 224 -3.35 16.31 -10.58
CA LYS A 224 -3.26 15.09 -9.75
C LYS A 224 -2.51 15.24 -8.42
N THR A 225 -2.06 16.45 -8.05
CA THR A 225 -1.32 16.71 -6.80
C THR A 225 -1.72 18.06 -6.19
N ASP A 226 -1.32 18.33 -4.95
CA ASP A 226 -1.54 19.64 -4.29
C ASP A 226 -0.59 20.75 -4.77
N PHE A 227 0.20 20.51 -5.82
CA PHE A 227 1.15 21.46 -6.38
C PHE A 227 0.60 22.12 -7.64
N THR A 228 0.61 23.44 -7.68
CA THR A 228 0.39 24.23 -8.90
C THR A 228 1.74 24.68 -9.44
N ILE A 229 2.12 24.11 -10.59
CA ILE A 229 3.37 24.41 -11.30
C ILE A 229 3.04 25.14 -12.60
N THR A 230 3.64 26.31 -12.79
CA THR A 230 3.68 27.04 -14.07
C THR A 230 5.13 27.36 -14.44
N TYR A 231 5.39 27.90 -15.64
CA TYR A 231 6.75 28.26 -16.05
C TYR A 231 6.81 29.39 -17.08
N ASP A 232 7.79 30.27 -16.90
CA ASP A 232 8.16 31.31 -17.86
C ASP A 232 9.34 30.85 -18.73
N LYS A 233 9.37 31.30 -19.99
CA LYS A 233 10.40 30.94 -20.97
C LYS A 233 11.50 32.02 -21.01
N ILE A 234 12.68 31.71 -20.49
CA ILE A 234 13.85 32.58 -20.62
C ILE A 234 14.47 32.36 -22.00
N LYS A 235 14.55 33.42 -22.80
CA LYS A 235 15.10 33.39 -24.15
C LYS A 235 16.55 33.90 -24.17
N SER A 236 17.37 33.30 -25.03
CA SER A 236 18.62 33.87 -25.50
C SER A 236 18.49 34.06 -27.02
N GLY A 237 18.37 35.33 -27.44
CA GLY A 237 17.97 35.67 -28.81
C GLY A 237 16.63 35.02 -29.21
N ARG A 238 16.64 34.26 -30.31
CA ARG A 238 15.45 33.55 -30.83
C ARG A 238 15.19 32.20 -30.15
N HIS A 239 16.13 31.67 -29.36
CA HIS A 239 16.04 30.34 -28.75
C HIS A 239 15.63 30.42 -27.28
N ILE A 240 14.97 29.38 -26.77
CA ILE A 240 14.64 29.26 -25.35
C ILE A 240 15.84 28.60 -24.66
N ALA A 241 16.47 29.32 -23.74
CA ALA A 241 17.68 28.88 -23.04
C ALA A 241 17.35 28.13 -21.74
N ALA A 242 16.35 28.60 -21.00
CA ALA A 242 15.94 28.03 -19.72
C ALA A 242 14.44 28.23 -19.47
N LEU A 243 13.90 27.51 -18.50
CA LEU A 243 12.57 27.73 -17.95
C LEU A 243 12.70 28.15 -16.48
N LYS A 244 12.04 29.26 -16.09
CA LYS A 244 11.83 29.59 -14.68
C LYS A 244 10.49 29.01 -14.25
N PHE A 245 10.50 27.97 -13.44
CA PHE A 245 9.29 27.41 -12.85
C PHE A 245 8.76 28.33 -11.76
N LYS A 246 7.45 28.30 -11.54
CA LYS A 246 6.77 28.90 -10.40
C LYS A 246 5.99 27.79 -9.69
N VAL A 247 6.24 27.61 -8.40
CA VAL A 247 5.73 26.46 -7.64
C VAL A 247 4.99 26.97 -6.40
N ASP A 248 3.69 26.71 -6.37
CA ASP A 248 2.84 26.93 -5.20
C ASP A 248 2.24 25.60 -4.74
N ARG A 249 1.87 25.52 -3.46
CA ARG A 249 1.23 24.36 -2.85
C ARG A 249 -0.07 24.79 -2.18
N THR A 250 -1.18 24.13 -2.51
CA THR A 250 -2.53 24.56 -2.11
C THR A 250 -2.76 24.46 -0.60
N GLU A 251 -2.14 23.47 0.07
CA GLU A 251 -2.29 23.24 1.52
C GLU A 251 -1.76 24.39 2.39
N LEU A 252 -0.68 25.09 1.99
CA LEU A 252 -0.08 26.18 2.78
C LEU A 252 -1.00 27.41 2.92
N LEU A 253 -1.90 27.61 1.96
CA LEU A 253 -2.85 28.73 1.98
C LEU A 253 -3.91 28.56 3.06
N LEU A 254 -4.19 27.31 3.47
CA LEU A 254 -5.09 27.02 4.60
C LEU A 254 -4.45 27.38 5.94
N THR A 255 -3.13 27.22 6.07
CA THR A 255 -2.40 27.55 7.31
C THR A 255 -2.16 29.05 7.47
N ASP A 256 -1.88 29.78 6.37
CA ASP A 256 -1.68 31.23 6.42
C ASP A 256 -3.01 31.99 6.69
N SER A 257 -4.15 31.41 6.32
CA SER A 257 -5.48 31.95 6.60
C SER A 257 -6.07 31.52 7.94
N SER A 258 -5.44 30.60 8.68
CA SER A 258 -5.96 30.09 9.97
C SER A 258 -6.02 31.15 11.09
N THR A 259 -5.34 32.29 10.91
CA THR A 259 -5.37 33.45 11.84
C THR A 259 -6.29 34.58 11.37
N ALA A 260 -6.94 34.45 10.21
CA ALA A 260 -7.89 35.42 9.67
C ALA A 260 -9.30 34.84 9.68
N ASN A 261 -10.30 35.67 9.94
CA ASN A 261 -11.69 35.25 9.85
C ASN A 261 -12.01 34.95 8.37
N ILE A 262 -12.85 33.95 8.05
CA ILE A 262 -13.16 33.55 6.65
C ILE A 262 -13.73 34.72 5.81
N ASN A 263 -14.27 35.73 6.51
CA ASN A 263 -14.81 36.96 5.97
C ASN A 263 -13.76 38.02 5.58
N ASP A 264 -12.51 37.95 6.07
CA ASP A 264 -11.48 38.99 5.87
C ASP A 264 -10.63 38.78 4.61
N LEU A 265 -10.71 37.60 3.97
CA LEU A 265 -9.99 37.29 2.74
C LEU A 265 -10.52 38.09 1.54
N SER A 266 -9.60 38.75 0.81
CA SER A 266 -9.94 39.51 -0.39
C SER A 266 -10.46 38.61 -1.52
N LEU A 267 -11.20 39.22 -2.47
CA LEU A 267 -11.70 38.54 -3.65
C LEU A 267 -10.56 37.89 -4.46
N ASP A 268 -9.41 38.57 -4.55
CA ASP A 268 -8.24 38.08 -5.27
C ASP A 268 -7.63 36.84 -4.60
N GLU A 269 -7.54 36.81 -3.27
CA GLU A 269 -7.06 35.64 -2.51
C GLU A 269 -7.99 34.44 -2.65
N LYS A 270 -9.31 34.66 -2.55
CA LYS A 270 -10.34 33.62 -2.76
C LYS A 270 -10.22 33.01 -4.17
N ILE A 271 -10.10 33.84 -5.20
CA ILE A 271 -9.87 33.39 -6.59
C ILE A 271 -8.55 32.64 -6.73
N MET A 272 -7.48 33.12 -6.09
CA MET A 272 -6.15 32.50 -6.18
C MET A 272 -6.10 31.13 -5.49
N PHE A 273 -6.85 30.92 -4.41
CA PHE A 273 -7.03 29.63 -3.76
C PHE A 273 -7.82 28.66 -4.65
N VAL A 274 -8.99 29.07 -5.16
CA VAL A 274 -9.83 28.24 -6.04
C VAL A 274 -9.06 27.85 -7.31
N SER A 275 -8.28 28.77 -7.88
CA SER A 275 -7.42 28.52 -9.07
C SER A 275 -6.29 27.50 -8.84
N ARG A 276 -5.95 27.20 -7.58
CA ARG A 276 -4.97 26.18 -7.18
C ARG A 276 -5.60 24.85 -6.76
N CYS A 277 -6.93 24.81 -6.59
CA CYS A 277 -7.69 23.57 -6.39
C CYS A 277 -8.04 22.93 -7.74
N GLN A 278 -7.03 22.76 -8.62
CA GLN A 278 -7.27 22.42 -10.03
C GLN A 278 -7.92 21.05 -10.21
N LYS A 279 -7.57 20.09 -9.36
CA LYS A 279 -8.12 18.73 -9.33
C LYS A 279 -9.63 18.72 -9.04
N GLU A 280 -10.03 19.42 -7.99
CA GLU A 280 -11.41 19.59 -7.55
C GLU A 280 -12.23 20.39 -8.58
N TYR A 281 -11.61 21.44 -9.13
CA TYR A 281 -12.19 22.28 -10.17
C TYR A 281 -12.40 21.52 -11.49
N LEU A 282 -11.46 20.66 -11.87
CA LEU A 282 -11.59 19.76 -13.02
C LEU A 282 -12.69 18.71 -12.79
N LEU A 283 -12.86 18.20 -11.57
CA LEU A 283 -13.99 17.33 -11.21
C LEU A 283 -15.34 18.04 -11.42
N LEU A 284 -15.53 19.24 -10.87
CA LEU A 284 -16.77 20.02 -11.08
C LEU A 284 -17.05 20.29 -12.56
N LYS A 285 -16.00 20.59 -13.34
CA LYS A 285 -16.11 20.77 -14.79
C LYS A 285 -16.46 19.48 -15.53
N SER A 286 -15.89 18.34 -15.13
CA SER A 286 -16.13 17.03 -15.78
C SER A 286 -17.54 16.47 -15.58
N VAL A 287 -18.27 17.04 -14.61
CA VAL A 287 -19.65 16.68 -14.23
C VAL A 287 -20.64 17.79 -14.65
N ASP A 288 -20.18 18.76 -15.45
CA ASP A 288 -20.95 19.92 -15.92
C ASP A 288 -21.63 20.72 -14.79
N PHE A 289 -20.99 20.82 -13.61
CA PHE A 289 -21.40 21.78 -12.58
C PHE A 289 -20.91 23.19 -12.90
N ILE A 290 -19.73 23.36 -13.48
CA ILE A 290 -19.20 24.67 -13.85
C ILE A 290 -18.95 24.77 -15.36
N THR A 291 -19.40 25.87 -15.96
CA THR A 291 -19.34 26.12 -17.41
C THR A 291 -18.21 27.08 -17.79
N PRO A 292 -17.76 27.15 -19.06
CA PRO A 292 -16.79 28.17 -19.49
C PRO A 292 -17.20 29.62 -19.21
N ILE A 293 -18.50 29.91 -19.15
CA ILE A 293 -19.04 31.23 -18.81
C ILE A 293 -18.85 31.50 -17.31
N PHE A 294 -19.16 30.52 -16.44
CA PHE A 294 -18.85 30.58 -15.01
C PHE A 294 -17.36 30.90 -14.77
N MET A 295 -16.47 30.18 -15.47
CA MET A 295 -15.01 30.34 -15.35
C MET A 295 -14.48 31.69 -15.88
N SER A 296 -15.33 32.54 -16.45
CA SER A 296 -14.97 33.87 -16.95
C SER A 296 -15.34 35.01 -15.98
N GLN A 297 -16.04 34.72 -14.88
CA GLN A 297 -16.57 35.70 -13.94
C GLN A 297 -15.90 35.56 -12.57
N ARG A 298 -15.30 36.64 -12.06
CA ARG A 298 -14.41 36.62 -10.89
C ARG A 298 -15.17 36.25 -9.61
N GLU A 299 -16.38 36.78 -9.50
CA GLU A 299 -17.30 36.64 -8.38
C GLU A 299 -17.77 35.18 -8.25
N LYS A 300 -18.05 34.52 -9.38
CA LYS A 300 -18.43 33.10 -9.45
C LYS A 300 -17.27 32.17 -9.09
N ILE A 301 -16.05 32.49 -9.53
CA ILE A 301 -14.87 31.73 -9.10
C ILE A 301 -14.68 31.87 -7.58
N ALA A 302 -14.85 33.09 -7.04
CA ALA A 302 -14.71 33.34 -5.60
C ALA A 302 -15.78 32.61 -4.76
N SER A 303 -17.02 32.45 -5.25
CA SER A 303 -18.07 31.73 -4.50
C SER A 303 -17.82 30.23 -4.32
N LEU A 304 -16.87 29.65 -5.06
CA LEU A 304 -16.39 28.28 -4.83
C LEU A 304 -15.40 28.16 -3.67
N TYR A 305 -14.93 29.26 -3.06
CA TYR A 305 -13.86 29.22 -2.05
C TYR A 305 -14.15 28.27 -0.89
N GLU A 306 -15.31 28.42 -0.24
CA GLU A 306 -15.71 27.61 0.92
C GLU A 306 -15.86 26.13 0.56
N LEU A 307 -16.43 25.84 -0.62
CA LEU A 307 -16.53 24.50 -1.18
C LEU A 307 -15.14 23.86 -1.38
N MET A 308 -14.19 24.61 -1.93
CA MET A 308 -12.83 24.12 -2.18
C MET A 308 -12.08 23.86 -0.88
N VAL A 309 -12.28 24.71 0.16
CA VAL A 309 -11.74 24.47 1.50
C VAL A 309 -12.32 23.16 2.08
N ALA A 310 -13.65 22.97 1.99
CA ALA A 310 -14.31 21.78 2.49
C ALA A 310 -13.90 20.50 1.73
N TYR A 311 -13.71 20.57 0.41
CA TYR A 311 -13.17 19.46 -0.39
C TYR A 311 -11.72 19.12 0.01
N LYS A 312 -10.85 20.11 0.24
CA LYS A 312 -9.49 19.87 0.74
C LYS A 312 -9.48 19.25 2.15
N GLU A 313 -10.39 19.65 3.04
CA GLU A 313 -10.52 19.03 4.36
C GLU A 313 -11.09 17.61 4.29
N PHE A 314 -12.03 17.35 3.35
CA PHE A 314 -12.54 16.01 3.06
C PHE A 314 -11.42 15.07 2.56
N GLU A 315 -10.55 15.53 1.65
CA GLU A 315 -9.45 14.73 1.08
C GLU A 315 -8.35 14.35 2.10
N LYS A 316 -8.24 15.06 3.22
CA LYS A 316 -7.37 14.63 4.33
C LYS A 316 -7.88 13.36 5.02
N ARG A 317 -9.21 13.12 4.99
CA ARG A 317 -9.89 12.04 5.72
C ARG A 317 -10.27 10.88 4.80
N TYR A 318 -10.70 11.17 3.58
CA TYR A 318 -11.22 10.21 2.60
C TYR A 318 -10.48 10.33 1.27
N PRO A 319 -10.28 9.23 0.51
CA PRO A 319 -9.62 9.31 -0.79
C PRO A 319 -10.49 10.04 -1.80
N PHE A 320 -9.86 10.77 -2.73
CA PHE A 320 -10.55 11.55 -3.78
C PHE A 320 -11.60 10.77 -4.58
N SER A 321 -11.45 9.45 -4.73
CA SER A 321 -12.45 8.60 -5.36
C SER A 321 -13.83 8.63 -4.69
N GLU A 322 -13.91 8.90 -3.39
CA GLU A 322 -15.20 9.11 -2.71
C GLU A 322 -15.77 10.50 -3.01
N LEU A 323 -14.93 11.53 -3.11
CA LEU A 323 -15.35 12.87 -3.54
C LEU A 323 -15.87 12.84 -4.99
N GLU A 324 -15.22 12.12 -5.89
CA GLU A 324 -15.72 11.90 -7.24
C GLU A 324 -17.10 11.24 -7.25
N LYS A 325 -17.30 10.17 -6.46
CA LYS A 325 -18.60 9.48 -6.35
C LYS A 325 -19.67 10.44 -5.82
N HIS A 326 -19.34 11.22 -4.79
CA HIS A 326 -20.24 12.20 -4.21
C HIS A 326 -20.70 13.21 -5.26
N VAL A 327 -19.78 13.92 -5.92
CA VAL A 327 -20.12 14.95 -6.91
C VAL A 327 -20.92 14.36 -8.08
N LYS A 328 -20.53 13.18 -8.58
CA LYS A 328 -21.28 12.46 -9.64
C LYS A 328 -22.68 12.07 -9.18
N TYR A 329 -22.84 11.61 -7.93
CA TYR A 329 -24.14 11.29 -7.35
C TYR A 329 -25.02 12.53 -7.22
N VAL A 330 -24.50 13.64 -6.68
CA VAL A 330 -25.27 14.90 -6.54
C VAL A 330 -25.77 15.35 -7.90
N LYS A 331 -24.92 15.42 -8.93
CA LYS A 331 -25.35 15.78 -10.31
C LYS A 331 -26.43 14.87 -10.85
N SER A 332 -26.35 13.56 -10.60
CA SER A 332 -27.38 12.59 -11.02
C SER A 332 -28.75 12.78 -10.34
N LYS A 333 -28.79 13.58 -9.26
CA LYS A 333 -30.00 13.94 -8.50
C LYS A 333 -30.41 15.40 -8.68
N THR A 334 -29.52 16.27 -9.17
CA THR A 334 -29.84 17.64 -9.57
C THR A 334 -30.71 17.64 -10.83
N THR A 335 -32.02 17.74 -10.66
CA THR A 335 -33.01 17.80 -11.76
C THR A 335 -33.38 19.22 -12.19
N THR A 336 -33.04 20.23 -11.39
CA THR A 336 -33.31 21.65 -11.63
C THR A 336 -32.01 22.40 -11.93
N GLU A 337 -32.07 23.42 -12.79
CA GLU A 337 -30.97 24.36 -12.94
C GLU A 337 -30.73 25.10 -11.61
N ILE A 338 -29.47 25.15 -11.18
CA ILE A 338 -29.02 25.88 -9.98
C ILE A 338 -28.42 27.19 -10.48
N GLU A 339 -28.76 28.31 -9.84
CA GLU A 339 -28.12 29.59 -10.16
C GLU A 339 -26.61 29.49 -9.91
N ASP A 340 -25.81 29.90 -10.91
CA ASP A 340 -24.34 29.82 -10.85
C ASP A 340 -23.74 30.33 -9.51
N SER A 341 -24.27 31.42 -8.97
CA SER A 341 -23.81 32.01 -7.70
C SER A 341 -23.93 31.05 -6.50
N LEU A 342 -24.95 30.18 -6.50
CA LEU A 342 -25.32 29.26 -5.43
C LEU A 342 -24.72 27.85 -5.58
N ILE A 343 -24.00 27.56 -6.67
CA ILE A 343 -23.40 26.23 -6.90
C ILE A 343 -22.43 25.87 -5.77
N GLY A 344 -21.64 26.82 -5.29
CA GLY A 344 -20.69 26.63 -4.18
C GLY A 344 -21.40 26.17 -2.89
N SER A 345 -22.39 26.93 -2.43
CA SER A 345 -23.12 26.66 -1.19
C SER A 345 -24.04 25.43 -1.29
N TYR A 346 -24.65 25.18 -2.45
CA TYR A 346 -25.43 23.97 -2.70
C TYR A 346 -24.57 22.70 -2.58
N LEU A 347 -23.40 22.68 -3.23
CA LEU A 347 -22.48 21.55 -3.18
C LEU A 347 -21.85 21.39 -1.79
N LEU A 348 -21.63 22.50 -1.07
CA LEU A 348 -21.11 22.47 0.31
C LEU A 348 -22.13 21.80 1.24
N SER A 349 -23.39 22.21 1.19
CA SER A 349 -24.46 21.58 1.98
C SER A 349 -24.68 20.11 1.59
N CYS A 350 -24.54 19.76 0.30
CA CYS A 350 -24.57 18.37 -0.13
C CYS A 350 -23.41 17.55 0.47
N LEU A 351 -22.20 18.13 0.53
CA LEU A 351 -21.01 17.51 1.11
C LEU A 351 -21.16 17.34 2.62
N GLU A 352 -21.64 18.33 3.35
CA GLU A 352 -21.92 18.25 4.80
C GLU A 352 -22.88 17.09 5.09
N ASN A 353 -24.03 17.05 4.41
CA ASN A 353 -25.00 15.95 4.48
C ASN A 353 -24.42 14.58 4.07
N TYR A 354 -23.35 14.54 3.28
CA TYR A 354 -22.67 13.32 2.89
C TYR A 354 -21.60 12.89 3.91
N VAL A 355 -20.87 13.85 4.48
CA VAL A 355 -19.97 13.62 5.62
C VAL A 355 -20.78 13.14 6.83
N ASP A 356 -21.93 13.72 7.12
CA ASP A 356 -22.84 13.25 8.18
C ASP A 356 -23.37 11.84 7.92
N LYS A 357 -23.50 11.43 6.64
CA LYS A 357 -23.84 10.04 6.28
C LYS A 357 -22.66 9.09 6.36
N LEU A 358 -21.43 9.54 6.11
CA LEU A 358 -20.22 8.74 6.27
C LEU A 358 -19.87 8.57 7.75
N VAL A 359 -19.86 9.66 8.52
CA VAL A 359 -19.74 9.65 9.99
C VAL A 359 -20.93 8.93 10.62
N GLY A 360 -22.13 9.09 10.07
CA GLY A 360 -23.30 8.31 10.43
C GLY A 360 -23.22 6.84 10.02
N GLN A 361 -22.36 6.45 9.08
CA GLN A 361 -22.06 5.04 8.77
C GLN A 361 -20.98 4.49 9.71
N ASP A 362 -19.93 5.24 10.03
CA ASP A 362 -18.96 4.88 11.07
C ASP A 362 -19.66 4.76 12.46
N ASN A 363 -20.59 5.66 12.77
CA ASN A 363 -21.39 5.61 13.99
C ASN A 363 -22.50 4.54 13.94
N ASN A 364 -23.14 4.28 12.78
CA ASN A 364 -24.06 3.14 12.66
C ASN A 364 -23.34 1.79 12.58
N GLU A 365 -22.04 1.71 12.26
CA GLU A 365 -21.26 0.51 12.53
C GLU A 365 -21.07 0.28 14.05
N GLN A 366 -21.20 1.34 14.87
CA GLN A 366 -21.26 1.24 16.33
C GLN A 366 -22.70 1.08 16.89
N SER A 367 -23.74 1.65 16.27
CA SER A 367 -25.12 1.65 16.78
C SER A 367 -26.13 0.75 16.04
N ALA A 368 -25.83 0.23 14.85
CA ALA A 368 -26.61 -0.84 14.21
C ALA A 368 -26.23 -2.25 14.70
N LEU A 369 -25.34 -2.34 15.71
CA LEU A 369 -25.17 -3.51 16.56
C LEU A 369 -26.34 -3.70 17.55
N THR A 370 -27.18 -2.68 17.72
CA THR A 370 -28.39 -2.70 18.55
C THR A 370 -29.67 -2.68 17.72
N GLU A 371 -30.59 -3.58 18.04
CA GLU A 371 -31.99 -3.64 17.56
C GLU A 371 -32.25 -4.06 16.10
N LYS A 372 -31.81 -5.28 15.76
CA LYS A 372 -32.75 -6.33 15.31
C LYS A 372 -32.37 -7.71 15.82
N GLU A 373 -32.87 -8.03 17.01
CA GLU A 373 -33.61 -9.25 17.39
C GLU A 373 -33.66 -9.30 18.92
N GLU A 374 -34.85 -9.09 19.49
CA GLU A 374 -35.09 -9.43 20.89
C GLU A 374 -35.08 -10.95 21.03
N GLN A 375 -33.97 -11.47 21.57
CA GLN A 375 -33.93 -12.76 22.24
C GLN A 375 -33.32 -12.50 23.62
N GLU A 376 -33.88 -13.16 24.65
CA GLU A 376 -33.52 -12.95 26.06
C GLU A 376 -32.00 -13.07 26.30
N PRO A 377 -31.45 -12.35 27.31
CA PRO A 377 -30.01 -12.24 27.49
C PRO A 377 -29.36 -13.59 27.84
N VAL A 378 -28.83 -14.26 26.81
CA VAL A 378 -27.94 -15.42 26.97
C VAL A 378 -26.68 -14.95 27.70
N ALA A 379 -26.47 -15.49 28.90
CA ALA A 379 -25.29 -15.18 29.71
C ALA A 379 -24.01 -15.52 28.93
N ILE A 380 -23.08 -14.56 28.86
CA ILE A 380 -21.80 -14.75 28.17
C ILE A 380 -20.90 -15.59 29.08
N ASP A 381 -20.58 -16.79 28.63
CA ASP A 381 -19.66 -17.71 29.32
C ASP A 381 -18.23 -17.47 28.83
N GLU A 382 -17.47 -16.71 29.61
CA GLU A 382 -16.07 -16.37 29.31
C GLU A 382 -15.14 -17.59 29.28
N GLU A 383 -15.45 -18.65 30.04
CA GLU A 383 -14.67 -19.89 30.01
C GLU A 383 -14.90 -20.63 28.68
N LEU A 384 -16.15 -20.67 28.21
CA LEU A 384 -16.51 -21.24 26.91
C LEU A 384 -15.87 -20.49 25.73
N VAL A 385 -15.85 -19.15 25.77
CA VAL A 385 -15.22 -18.32 24.74
C VAL A 385 -13.72 -18.63 24.63
N ASN A 386 -13.01 -18.66 25.75
CA ASN A 386 -11.57 -18.98 25.78
C ASN A 386 -11.28 -20.41 25.30
N LYS A 387 -12.15 -21.38 25.64
CA LYS A 387 -12.07 -22.76 25.15
C LYS A 387 -12.29 -22.87 23.64
N VAL A 388 -13.19 -22.07 23.06
CA VAL A 388 -13.38 -21.99 21.60
C VAL A 388 -12.15 -21.37 20.92
N ILE A 389 -11.66 -20.23 21.43
CA ILE A 389 -10.52 -19.51 20.84
C ILE A 389 -9.24 -20.35 20.85
N SER A 390 -9.02 -21.13 21.91
CA SER A 390 -7.86 -22.02 22.07
C SER A 390 -7.99 -23.39 21.34
N SER A 391 -9.07 -23.60 20.59
CA SER A 391 -9.35 -24.86 19.89
C SER A 391 -8.53 -25.00 18.60
N LYS A 392 -7.91 -26.17 18.39
CA LYS A 392 -7.25 -26.55 17.12
C LYS A 392 -8.15 -26.45 15.88
N TYR A 393 -9.48 -26.42 16.08
CA TYR A 393 -10.44 -26.22 14.99
C TYR A 393 -10.58 -24.75 14.61
N MET A 394 -10.35 -23.81 15.54
CA MET A 394 -10.30 -22.39 15.25
C MET A 394 -9.05 -22.07 14.41
N ASP A 395 -7.90 -22.62 14.79
CA ASP A 395 -6.68 -22.55 13.98
C ASP A 395 -6.93 -23.05 12.55
N LEU A 396 -7.65 -24.16 12.41
CA LEU A 396 -7.99 -24.75 11.11
C LEU A 396 -8.93 -23.87 10.27
N LEU A 397 -9.85 -23.12 10.90
CA LEU A 397 -10.69 -22.14 10.21
C LEU A 397 -9.90 -20.87 9.82
N ILE A 398 -8.92 -20.47 10.62
CA ILE A 398 -8.02 -19.33 10.36
C ILE A 398 -7.02 -19.66 9.24
N GLU A 399 -6.43 -20.86 9.24
CA GLU A 399 -5.55 -21.35 8.17
C GLU A 399 -6.23 -21.37 6.79
N ASN A 400 -7.57 -21.47 6.75
CA ASN A 400 -8.37 -21.46 5.53
C ASN A 400 -9.11 -20.12 5.32
N GLU A 401 -8.76 -19.08 6.08
CA GLU A 401 -9.32 -17.72 6.00
C GLU A 401 -10.85 -17.63 6.16
N ILE A 402 -11.46 -18.63 6.82
CA ILE A 402 -12.91 -18.70 7.11
C ILE A 402 -13.29 -17.84 8.32
N VAL A 403 -12.39 -17.75 9.31
CA VAL A 403 -12.49 -16.86 10.48
C VAL A 403 -11.18 -16.08 10.56
N THR A 404 -11.25 -14.83 11.01
CA THR A 404 -10.08 -13.96 11.15
C THR A 404 -9.83 -13.62 12.62
N LEU A 405 -8.58 -13.27 12.97
CA LEU A 405 -8.23 -12.84 14.34
C LEU A 405 -8.97 -11.58 14.81
N LEU A 406 -9.57 -10.80 13.88
CA LEU A 406 -10.42 -9.66 14.22
C LEU A 406 -11.79 -10.09 14.76
N ASP A 407 -12.25 -11.28 14.40
CA ASP A 407 -13.55 -11.81 14.82
C ASP A 407 -13.54 -12.29 16.29
N TYR A 408 -12.35 -12.45 16.90
CA TYR A 408 -12.18 -12.80 18.32
C TYR A 408 -12.75 -11.74 19.27
N SER A 409 -13.02 -10.53 18.77
CA SER A 409 -13.65 -9.45 19.55
C SER A 409 -15.16 -9.65 19.80
N ASP A 410 -15.82 -10.57 19.08
CA ASP A 410 -17.24 -10.89 19.29
C ASP A 410 -17.40 -12.21 20.06
N ALA A 411 -17.56 -12.10 21.38
CA ALA A 411 -17.78 -13.24 22.28
C ALA A 411 -19.01 -14.09 21.92
N ARG A 412 -20.09 -13.49 21.40
CA ARG A 412 -21.31 -14.23 21.01
C ARG A 412 -21.10 -14.98 19.71
N TYR A 413 -20.38 -14.39 18.76
CA TYR A 413 -19.93 -15.10 17.55
C TYR A 413 -19.02 -16.27 17.93
N MET A 414 -18.05 -16.08 18.83
CA MET A 414 -17.19 -17.17 19.33
C MET A 414 -18.01 -18.29 20.00
N MET A 415 -18.94 -17.98 20.91
CA MET A 415 -19.81 -19.01 21.53
C MET A 415 -20.59 -19.84 20.50
N SER A 416 -20.97 -19.27 19.35
CA SER A 416 -21.66 -20.00 18.28
C SER A 416 -20.85 -21.16 17.66
N PHE A 417 -19.51 -21.15 17.81
CA PHE A 417 -18.62 -22.21 17.32
C PHE A 417 -18.49 -23.42 18.24
N ASP A 418 -18.91 -23.39 19.52
CA ASP A 418 -18.78 -24.56 20.41
C ASP A 418 -19.55 -25.77 19.86
N THR A 419 -20.78 -25.56 19.37
CA THR A 419 -21.60 -26.60 18.73
C THR A 419 -20.95 -27.14 17.46
N LEU A 420 -20.30 -26.27 16.66
CA LEU A 420 -19.54 -26.67 15.48
C LEU A 420 -18.33 -27.53 15.86
N PHE A 421 -17.56 -27.11 16.87
CA PHE A 421 -16.33 -27.78 17.28
C PHE A 421 -16.59 -29.14 17.93
N ARG A 422 -17.75 -29.32 18.59
CA ARG A 422 -18.24 -30.65 19.00
C ARG A 422 -18.55 -31.54 17.79
N ALA A 423 -19.20 -31.01 16.76
CA ALA A 423 -19.45 -31.76 15.52
C ALA A 423 -18.14 -32.09 14.76
N TYR A 424 -17.18 -31.16 14.71
CA TYR A 424 -15.86 -31.40 14.13
C TYR A 424 -15.05 -32.45 14.90
N ALA A 425 -15.12 -32.46 16.23
CA ALA A 425 -14.48 -33.49 17.04
C ALA A 425 -15.07 -34.88 16.79
N LYS A 426 -16.40 -34.98 16.66
CA LYS A 426 -17.06 -36.23 16.26
C LYS A 426 -16.67 -36.65 14.84
N PHE A 427 -16.68 -35.72 13.87
CA PHE A 427 -16.29 -36.01 12.49
C PHE A 427 -14.81 -36.42 12.38
N GLU A 428 -13.91 -35.80 13.15
CA GLU A 428 -12.51 -36.21 13.23
C GLU A 428 -12.35 -37.62 13.80
N HIS A 429 -13.11 -37.97 14.85
CA HIS A 429 -13.11 -39.31 15.41
C HIS A 429 -13.59 -40.36 14.39
N ASP A 430 -14.67 -40.06 13.67
CA ASP A 430 -15.34 -41.03 12.78
C ASP A 430 -14.66 -41.14 11.38
N PHE A 431 -14.05 -40.08 10.85
CA PHE A 431 -13.49 -40.01 9.48
C PHE A 431 -12.04 -39.52 9.38
N GLY A 432 -11.44 -39.07 10.48
CA GLY A 432 -10.04 -38.62 10.54
C GLY A 432 -9.82 -37.15 10.17
N PHE A 433 -8.84 -36.52 10.83
CA PHE A 433 -8.53 -35.09 10.69
C PHE A 433 -8.17 -34.66 9.26
N ALA A 434 -7.55 -35.54 8.47
CA ALA A 434 -7.19 -35.26 7.08
C ALA A 434 -8.41 -35.18 6.13
N GLU A 435 -9.54 -35.81 6.48
CA GLU A 435 -10.80 -35.64 5.76
C GLU A 435 -11.45 -34.31 6.17
N LEU A 436 -11.46 -33.99 7.47
CA LEU A 436 -11.99 -32.74 8.01
C LEU A 436 -11.28 -31.52 7.40
N LYS A 437 -9.94 -31.51 7.37
CA LYS A 437 -9.13 -30.44 6.75
C LYS A 437 -9.42 -30.28 5.26
N ARG A 438 -9.65 -31.38 4.53
CA ARG A 438 -10.00 -31.33 3.09
C ARG A 438 -11.42 -30.80 2.87
N HIS A 439 -12.37 -31.17 3.72
CA HIS A 439 -13.75 -30.67 3.69
C HIS A 439 -13.80 -29.16 3.98
N ILE A 440 -13.11 -28.70 5.01
CA ILE A 440 -13.01 -27.28 5.37
C ILE A 440 -12.32 -26.48 4.26
N GLY A 441 -11.21 -26.97 3.70
CA GLY A 441 -10.58 -26.34 2.54
C GLY A 441 -11.48 -26.30 1.30
N TYR A 442 -12.28 -27.34 1.04
CA TYR A 442 -13.29 -27.30 -0.02
C TYR A 442 -14.36 -26.22 0.25
N ILE A 443 -14.86 -26.13 1.49
CA ILE A 443 -15.82 -25.08 1.89
C ILE A 443 -15.22 -23.68 1.68
N ALA A 444 -13.96 -23.45 2.04
CA ALA A 444 -13.28 -22.16 1.84
C ALA A 444 -13.33 -21.70 0.37
N THR A 445 -13.23 -22.63 -0.61
CA THR A 445 -13.37 -22.31 -2.04
C THR A 445 -14.80 -22.03 -2.52
N LYS A 446 -15.81 -22.22 -1.66
CA LYS A 446 -17.25 -22.10 -1.97
C LYS A 446 -17.97 -21.03 -1.14
N VAL A 447 -17.39 -20.57 -0.05
CA VAL A 447 -17.92 -19.48 0.79
C VAL A 447 -17.68 -18.15 0.07
N GLY A 448 -18.65 -17.71 -0.72
CA GLY A 448 -18.69 -16.38 -1.33
C GLY A 448 -19.81 -15.55 -0.71
N ASN A 449 -19.47 -14.49 0.03
CA ASN A 449 -20.40 -13.56 0.68
C ASN A 449 -21.47 -14.23 1.58
N ILE A 450 -21.05 -15.07 2.52
CA ILE A 450 -21.92 -15.47 3.65
C ILE A 450 -21.79 -14.41 4.75
N ASP A 451 -22.91 -13.97 5.32
CA ASP A 451 -22.92 -13.07 6.47
C ASP A 451 -22.22 -13.73 7.66
N LYS A 452 -21.32 -12.99 8.32
CA LYS A 452 -20.51 -13.47 9.45
C LYS A 452 -21.40 -14.09 10.54
N LYS A 453 -22.56 -13.49 10.84
CA LYS A 453 -23.50 -13.99 11.86
C LYS A 453 -24.06 -15.40 11.57
N GLY A 454 -24.01 -15.88 10.33
CA GLY A 454 -24.47 -17.22 9.93
C GLY A 454 -23.37 -18.29 9.82
N MET A 455 -22.09 -17.95 10.00
CA MET A 455 -20.98 -18.78 9.54
C MET A 455 -20.88 -20.13 10.27
N ALA A 456 -20.98 -20.15 11.61
CA ALA A 456 -20.91 -21.38 12.39
C ALA A 456 -22.02 -22.37 12.03
N SER A 457 -23.26 -21.89 11.87
CA SER A 457 -24.42 -22.69 11.44
C SER A 457 -24.27 -23.24 10.01
N TYR A 458 -23.72 -22.45 9.09
CA TYR A 458 -23.42 -22.90 7.73
C TYR A 458 -22.37 -24.03 7.73
N LEU A 459 -21.28 -23.87 8.48
CA LEU A 459 -20.23 -24.89 8.63
C LEU A 459 -20.76 -26.17 9.27
N LEU A 460 -21.67 -26.05 10.26
CA LEU A 460 -22.28 -27.16 10.98
C LEU A 460 -23.16 -27.99 10.04
N ASN A 461 -24.01 -27.32 9.26
CA ASN A 461 -24.82 -28.00 8.23
C ASN A 461 -23.94 -28.65 7.16
N SER A 462 -22.85 -27.99 6.75
CA SER A 462 -21.93 -28.53 5.74
C SER A 462 -21.21 -29.80 6.22
N VAL A 463 -20.71 -29.85 7.45
CA VAL A 463 -20.06 -31.07 8.00
C VAL A 463 -21.05 -32.19 8.26
N ASN A 464 -22.27 -31.90 8.72
CA ASN A 464 -23.32 -32.90 8.90
C ASN A 464 -23.77 -33.51 7.56
N ASN A 465 -23.83 -32.70 6.49
CA ASN A 465 -24.09 -33.20 5.14
C ASN A 465 -22.91 -34.01 4.57
N ARG A 466 -21.66 -33.62 4.89
CA ARG A 466 -20.47 -34.39 4.52
C ARG A 466 -20.43 -35.74 5.22
N GLU A 467 -20.74 -35.79 6.51
CA GLU A 467 -20.85 -37.03 7.30
C GLU A 467 -21.81 -38.01 6.63
N LYS A 468 -23.05 -37.58 6.33
CA LYS A 468 -24.03 -38.40 5.60
C LYS A 468 -23.50 -38.87 4.25
N SER A 469 -22.90 -37.97 3.45
CA SER A 469 -22.34 -38.34 2.14
C SER A 469 -21.21 -39.36 2.23
N LEU A 470 -20.46 -39.41 3.33
CA LEU A 470 -19.37 -40.38 3.54
C LEU A 470 -19.90 -41.70 4.10
N GLN A 471 -20.92 -41.66 4.95
CA GLN A 471 -21.64 -42.85 5.42
C GLN A 471 -22.35 -43.56 4.25
N GLU A 472 -22.99 -42.82 3.35
CA GLU A 472 -23.62 -43.36 2.14
C GLU A 472 -22.61 -43.95 1.14
N ASN A 473 -21.46 -43.28 0.92
CA ASN A 473 -20.40 -43.77 0.03
C ASN A 473 -19.52 -44.89 0.64
N SER A 474 -19.71 -45.24 1.91
CA SER A 474 -18.98 -46.37 2.55
C SER A 474 -19.33 -47.74 1.96
N ASN A 475 -20.41 -47.83 1.18
CA ASN A 475 -20.88 -49.07 0.54
C ASN A 475 -20.17 -49.45 -0.79
N THR A 476 -19.25 -48.63 -1.35
CA THR A 476 -18.68 -48.86 -2.71
C THR A 476 -17.15 -48.72 -2.85
N ARG A 477 -16.44 -49.76 -2.36
CA ARG A 477 -15.22 -50.41 -2.93
C ARG A 477 -14.05 -49.58 -3.56
N LYS A 478 -12.91 -49.58 -2.84
CA LYS A 478 -11.55 -50.12 -3.20
C LYS A 478 -10.89 -49.91 -4.60
N ILE A 479 -9.59 -49.51 -4.58
CA ILE A 479 -8.44 -49.84 -5.48
C ILE A 479 -8.29 -49.05 -6.83
N VAL A 480 -7.09 -48.78 -7.43
CA VAL A 480 -5.73 -48.31 -6.98
C VAL A 480 -4.75 -48.09 -8.19
N GLN A 481 -3.68 -47.25 -8.06
CA GLN A 481 -2.51 -47.05 -9.00
C GLN A 481 -2.76 -46.34 -10.38
N LYS A 482 -1.81 -45.69 -11.10
CA LYS A 482 -0.43 -45.13 -10.88
C LYS A 482 0.01 -44.31 -12.14
N GLU A 483 0.94 -43.36 -12.03
CA GLU A 483 1.98 -43.10 -13.08
C GLU A 483 3.21 -42.36 -12.50
N SER A 484 4.37 -42.36 -13.18
CA SER A 484 5.70 -42.37 -12.52
C SER A 484 6.70 -41.24 -12.87
N LEU A 485 7.61 -40.96 -11.92
CA LEU A 485 8.73 -40.00 -12.03
C LEU A 485 10.05 -40.60 -12.59
N PRO A 486 11.05 -39.77 -12.99
CA PRO A 486 12.21 -40.19 -13.80
C PRO A 486 13.41 -40.86 -13.08
N ASN A 487 14.37 -41.28 -13.91
CA ASN A 487 15.31 -42.39 -13.69
C ASN A 487 16.47 -42.21 -12.68
N TRP A 488 16.51 -41.16 -11.84
CA TRP A 488 17.45 -41.13 -10.70
C TRP A 488 16.84 -41.75 -9.43
N ALA A 489 15.54 -42.07 -9.45
CA ALA A 489 14.83 -42.77 -8.38
C ALA A 489 14.85 -44.31 -8.53
N ARG A 490 15.95 -44.87 -9.04
CA ARG A 490 16.20 -46.33 -9.07
C ARG A 490 17.63 -46.61 -8.60
N ASP A 491 17.69 -47.51 -7.62
CA ASP A 491 18.87 -48.16 -7.05
C ASP A 491 19.81 -47.31 -6.17
N GLY A 492 19.66 -47.46 -4.84
CA GLY A 492 20.81 -48.00 -4.11
C GLY A 492 21.35 -47.32 -2.84
N TYR A 493 20.69 -46.34 -2.21
CA TYR A 493 21.11 -45.89 -0.87
C TYR A 493 19.91 -45.55 0.04
N GLU A 494 19.76 -46.28 1.15
CA GLU A 494 18.75 -46.01 2.18
C GLU A 494 19.29 -45.05 3.26
N PRO A 495 18.70 -43.85 3.45
CA PRO A 495 18.92 -43.07 4.66
C PRO A 495 18.12 -43.70 5.80
N SER A 496 18.82 -44.17 6.83
CA SER A 496 18.24 -44.90 7.97
C SER A 496 17.04 -44.18 8.61
N LYS A 497 15.92 -44.88 8.81
CA LYS A 497 14.83 -44.42 9.68
C LYS A 497 15.41 -44.10 11.07
N LEU A 498 15.11 -42.92 11.59
CA LEU A 498 15.51 -42.53 12.95
C LEU A 498 14.86 -43.50 13.95
N SER A 499 15.67 -44.31 14.66
CA SER A 499 15.17 -45.22 15.71
C SER A 499 14.30 -44.44 16.71
N GLN A 500 13.33 -45.13 17.31
CA GLN A 500 12.53 -44.58 18.39
C GLN A 500 13.44 -44.11 19.56
N ASP A 501 14.56 -44.78 19.80
CA ASP A 501 15.57 -44.38 20.80
C ASP A 501 16.21 -43.03 20.47
N LYS A 502 16.42 -42.75 19.17
CA LYS A 502 17.04 -41.51 18.69
C LYS A 502 16.04 -40.34 18.70
N LYS A 503 14.73 -40.62 18.63
CA LYS A 503 13.66 -39.65 18.92
C LYS A 503 13.54 -39.38 20.42
N ASN A 504 13.57 -40.43 21.25
CA ASN A 504 13.55 -40.30 22.71
C ASN A 504 14.77 -39.51 23.21
N TYR A 505 15.97 -39.77 22.65
CA TYR A 505 17.19 -39.00 22.92
C TYR A 505 17.01 -37.50 22.62
N LEU A 506 16.43 -37.14 21.48
CA LEU A 506 16.20 -35.73 21.11
C LEU A 506 15.20 -35.04 22.06
N LEU A 507 14.10 -35.72 22.42
CA LEU A 507 13.11 -35.20 23.37
C LEU A 507 13.70 -34.99 24.77
N VAL A 508 14.52 -35.94 25.25
CA VAL A 508 15.24 -35.83 26.52
C VAL A 508 16.28 -34.70 26.46
N LYS A 509 17.04 -34.60 25.37
CA LYS A 509 18.06 -33.56 25.16
C LYS A 509 17.49 -32.15 25.19
N GLU A 510 16.32 -31.93 24.58
CA GLU A 510 15.66 -30.62 24.62
C GLU A 510 15.28 -30.20 26.05
N LYS A 511 14.66 -31.12 26.82
CA LYS A 511 14.20 -30.79 28.18
C LYS A 511 15.35 -30.64 29.18
N VAL A 512 16.41 -31.45 29.08
CA VAL A 512 17.63 -31.29 29.90
C VAL A 512 18.33 -29.96 29.62
N LEU A 513 18.40 -29.52 28.36
CA LEU A 513 18.94 -28.20 27.99
C LEU A 513 18.15 -27.04 28.61
N ARG A 514 16.81 -27.08 28.50
CA ARG A 514 15.92 -26.04 29.09
C ARG A 514 16.08 -25.95 30.62
N ALA A 515 16.22 -27.09 31.30
CA ALA A 515 16.46 -27.14 32.74
C ALA A 515 17.84 -26.57 33.13
N LYS A 516 18.93 -26.94 32.43
CA LYS A 516 20.28 -26.37 32.67
C LYS A 516 20.32 -24.84 32.48
N MET A 517 19.48 -24.29 31.60
CA MET A 517 19.36 -22.83 31.38
C MET A 517 18.52 -22.09 32.45
N LYS A 518 17.92 -22.78 33.44
CA LYS A 518 17.00 -22.23 34.45
C LYS A 518 15.72 -21.58 33.88
N ILE A 519 15.27 -22.01 32.71
CA ILE A 519 14.03 -21.53 32.05
C ILE A 519 13.01 -22.66 32.03
N SER A 520 12.57 -23.13 33.20
CA SER A 520 11.47 -24.11 33.28
C SER A 520 10.57 -23.87 34.49
N SER A 521 9.27 -24.04 34.24
CA SER A 521 8.19 -24.01 35.23
C SER A 521 8.19 -25.28 36.11
N GLU A 522 7.51 -25.24 37.27
CA GLU A 522 7.36 -26.41 38.16
C GLU A 522 6.72 -27.62 37.46
N LYS A 523 5.83 -27.38 36.50
CA LYS A 523 5.22 -28.44 35.68
C LYS A 523 6.26 -29.13 34.80
N GLU A 524 7.13 -28.36 34.15
CA GLU A 524 8.21 -28.90 33.31
C GLU A 524 9.29 -29.61 34.14
N GLN A 525 9.50 -29.20 35.39
CA GLN A 525 10.38 -29.91 36.34
C GLN A 525 9.80 -31.30 36.67
N LYS A 526 8.51 -31.40 37.00
CA LYS A 526 7.83 -32.70 37.22
C LYS A 526 7.83 -33.59 35.97
N GLU A 527 7.58 -33.02 34.79
CA GLU A 527 7.67 -33.78 33.53
C GLU A 527 9.12 -34.24 33.23
N LEU A 528 10.13 -33.50 33.67
CA LEU A 528 11.53 -33.93 33.59
C LEU A 528 11.85 -35.05 34.59
N GLU A 529 11.37 -34.97 35.83
CA GLU A 529 11.48 -36.05 36.84
C GLU A 529 10.83 -37.35 36.35
N GLU A 530 9.65 -37.28 35.72
CA GLU A 530 9.01 -38.43 35.09
C GLU A 530 9.82 -39.00 33.92
N LEU A 531 10.44 -38.15 33.09
CA LEU A 531 11.30 -38.59 31.98
C LEU A 531 12.63 -39.20 32.47
N ILE A 532 13.22 -38.66 33.54
CA ILE A 532 14.38 -39.24 34.24
C ILE A 532 14.03 -40.64 34.76
N LYS A 533 12.86 -40.78 35.40
CA LYS A 533 12.38 -42.07 35.92
C LYS A 533 12.06 -43.08 34.80
N LYS A 534 11.63 -42.61 33.62
CA LYS A 534 11.23 -43.44 32.49
C LYS A 534 12.38 -43.85 31.56
N TYR A 535 13.42 -43.03 31.45
CA TYR A 535 14.56 -43.24 30.55
C TYR A 535 15.93 -42.86 31.18
N PRO A 536 16.30 -43.42 32.35
CA PRO A 536 17.44 -42.95 33.15
C PRO A 536 18.79 -43.03 32.42
N GLU A 537 19.07 -44.14 31.72
CA GLU A 537 20.32 -44.31 30.95
C GLU A 537 20.44 -43.33 29.78
N LEU A 538 19.29 -42.95 29.22
CA LEU A 538 19.18 -42.00 28.11
C LEU A 538 19.41 -40.57 28.57
N VAL A 539 18.96 -40.21 29.78
CA VAL A 539 19.30 -38.92 30.43
C VAL A 539 20.78 -38.86 30.74
N ALA A 540 21.35 -39.87 31.41
CA ALA A 540 22.76 -39.88 31.78
C ALA A 540 23.68 -39.70 30.56
N LYS A 541 23.35 -40.37 29.44
CA LYS A 541 24.04 -40.21 28.17
C LYS A 541 23.88 -38.81 27.57
N VAL A 542 22.66 -38.25 27.59
CA VAL A 542 22.40 -36.87 27.15
C VAL A 542 23.17 -35.85 27.98
N GLU A 543 23.27 -36.03 29.31
CA GLU A 543 24.02 -35.14 30.19
C GLU A 543 25.54 -35.23 29.97
N GLN A 544 26.04 -36.43 29.69
CA GLN A 544 27.43 -36.68 29.31
C GLN A 544 27.76 -36.10 27.92
N ASP A 545 26.81 -36.11 26.97
CA ASP A 545 26.93 -35.48 25.64
C ASP A 545 26.68 -33.94 25.66
N LEU A 546 26.39 -33.36 26.83
CA LEU A 546 26.08 -31.93 27.05
C LEU A 546 27.03 -31.25 28.06
N ASN A 547 28.00 -31.99 28.60
CA ASN A 547 29.09 -31.49 29.44
C ASN A 547 30.39 -31.47 28.63
#